data_AF-A0A392M4R4-F1
#
_entry.id   AF-A0A392M4R4-F1
#
_cell.length_a   1.000
_cell.length_b   1.000
_cell.length_c   1.000
_cell.angle_alpha   90.00
_cell.angle_beta   90.00
_cell.angle_gamma   90.00
#
_symmetry.space_group_name_H-M   'P 1'
#
loop_
_entity.id
_entity.type
_entity.pdbx_description
1 polymer ?
#
loop_
_entity_poly.entity_id
_entity_poly.type
_entity_poly.pdbx_seq_one_letter_code
_entity_poly.pdbx_strand_id
1 'polypeptide(L)'
;MRPPGGILSPGESIIATVFKFVEPPENNEKPTDQKSKVKFKIMSLKVQGEMDYVPELFDEQRDQVAVEQILRVVFLDPDRNSPAMDKLKRQLAEAEAALEARKKPPEETGGPRVAGEGLVIDEWVD
;
A
#
# COMPACT_ATOMS: atom_id res chain seq x y z
N MET A 1 -7.75 -3.48 -0.21
CA MET A 1 -6.64 -2.61 0.22
C MET A 1 -7.18 -1.52 1.12
N ARG A 2 -6.39 -1.01 2.07
CA ARG A 2 -6.78 0.07 2.97
C ARG A 2 -5.62 1.07 3.16
N PRO A 3 -5.84 2.39 2.96
CA PRO A 3 -7.03 2.96 2.36
C PRO A 3 -7.14 2.62 0.86
N PRO A 4 -8.36 2.61 0.28
CA PRO A 4 -8.57 2.36 -1.15
C PRO A 4 -8.18 3.55 -2.04
N GLY A 5 -8.10 4.75 -1.48
CA GLY A 5 -7.72 5.98 -2.15
C GLY A 5 -7.62 7.13 -1.16
N GLY A 6 -7.15 8.28 -1.63
CA GLY A 6 -6.97 9.48 -0.81
C GLY A 6 -6.23 10.58 -1.57
N ILE A 7 -6.19 11.77 -0.99
CA ILE A 7 -5.39 12.90 -1.50
C ILE A 7 -4.14 13.01 -0.64
N LEU A 8 -3.00 13.18 -1.29
CA LEU A 8 -1.71 13.38 -0.63
C LEU A 8 -1.24 14.81 -0.85
N SER A 9 -0.77 15.42 0.22
CA SER A 9 -0.08 16.70 0.16
C SER A 9 1.27 16.54 -0.57
N PRO A 10 1.82 17.60 -1.18
CA PRO A 10 3.14 17.53 -1.78
C PRO A 10 4.21 17.03 -0.79
N GLY A 11 4.94 15.98 -1.16
CA GLY A 11 5.97 15.36 -0.31
C GLY A 11 5.43 14.40 0.76
N GLU A 12 4.11 14.23 0.85
CA GLU A 12 3.49 13.23 1.71
C GLU A 12 3.62 11.83 1.11
N SER A 13 3.66 10.82 1.99
CA SER A 13 3.73 9.42 1.61
C SER A 13 2.69 8.62 2.37
N ILE A 14 2.10 7.63 1.71
CA ILE A 14 1.06 6.76 2.28
C ILE A 14 1.53 5.33 2.42
N ILE A 15 1.04 4.63 3.45
CA ILE A 15 1.19 3.19 3.62
C ILE A 15 -0.18 2.55 3.35
N ALA A 16 -0.27 1.71 2.33
CA ALA A 16 -1.48 0.97 2.00
C ALA A 16 -1.33 -0.51 2.38
N THR A 17 -2.24 -1.01 3.20
CA THR A 17 -2.29 -2.42 3.59
C THR A 17 -3.14 -3.21 2.61
N VAL A 18 -2.64 -4.35 2.14
CA VAL A 18 -3.32 -5.21 1.17
C VAL A 18 -3.50 -6.59 1.76
N PHE A 19 -4.76 -6.96 2.00
CA PHE A 19 -5.12 -8.32 2.40
C PHE A 19 -5.58 -9.11 1.18
N LYS A 20 -5.08 -10.35 1.06
CA LYS A 20 -5.62 -11.35 0.15
C LYS A 20 -6.34 -12.38 1.01
N PHE A 21 -7.67 -12.47 0.88
CA PHE A 21 -8.42 -13.59 1.43
C PHE A 21 -8.07 -14.83 0.63
N VAL A 22 -7.55 -15.86 1.30
CA VAL A 22 -7.29 -17.17 0.72
C VAL A 22 -8.24 -18.14 1.39
N GLU A 23 -9.04 -18.83 0.59
CA GLU A 23 -9.82 -19.95 1.09
C GLU A 23 -8.83 -21.08 1.46
N PRO A 24 -9.01 -21.75 2.60
CA PRO A 24 -8.15 -22.89 2.95
C PRO A 24 -8.28 -23.94 1.84
N PRO A 25 -7.18 -24.49 1.32
CA PRO A 25 -7.28 -25.54 0.31
C PRO A 25 -7.99 -26.76 0.92
N GLU A 26 -9.08 -27.21 0.31
CA GLU A 26 -9.85 -28.40 0.75
C GLU A 26 -9.03 -29.71 0.65
N ASN A 27 -7.88 -29.70 -0.03
CA ASN A 27 -7.01 -30.85 -0.17
C ASN A 27 -5.53 -30.43 -0.08
N ASN A 28 -4.65 -31.38 0.25
CA ASN A 28 -3.19 -31.26 0.43
C ASN A 28 -2.40 -30.82 -0.84
N GLU A 29 -3.03 -30.12 -1.78
CA GLU A 29 -2.38 -29.52 -2.93
C GLU A 29 -1.54 -28.33 -2.46
N LYS A 30 -0.22 -28.54 -2.42
CA LYS A 30 0.73 -27.44 -2.28
C LYS A 30 0.52 -26.48 -3.45
N PRO A 31 0.20 -25.19 -3.22
CA PRO A 31 0.01 -24.21 -4.29
C PRO A 31 1.38 -23.91 -4.92
N THR A 32 1.85 -24.84 -5.73
CA THR A 32 3.16 -24.82 -6.35
C THR A 32 2.98 -24.14 -7.70
N ASP A 33 3.66 -23.01 -7.89
CA ASP A 33 3.74 -22.30 -9.17
C ASP A 33 2.50 -21.51 -9.62
N GLN A 34 1.78 -20.87 -8.69
CA GLN A 34 0.88 -19.77 -9.08
C GLN A 34 1.73 -18.57 -9.55
N LYS A 35 2.18 -18.59 -10.82
CA LYS A 35 2.70 -17.40 -11.51
C LYS A 35 1.59 -16.36 -11.48
N SER A 36 1.65 -15.50 -10.48
CA SER A 36 0.60 -14.53 -10.21
C SER A 36 0.33 -13.68 -11.46
N LYS A 37 -0.85 -13.87 -12.05
CA LYS A 37 -1.43 -12.93 -13.01
C LYS A 37 -2.05 -11.71 -12.30
N VAL A 38 -2.06 -11.72 -10.97
CA VAL A 38 -2.60 -10.64 -10.15
C VAL A 38 -1.69 -9.42 -10.26
N LYS A 39 -2.30 -8.28 -10.55
CA LYS A 39 -1.66 -6.98 -10.67
C LYS A 39 -2.40 -6.00 -9.77
N PHE A 40 -1.66 -5.08 -9.17
CA PHE A 40 -2.24 -3.89 -8.54
C PHE A 40 -2.02 -2.71 -9.47
N LYS A 41 -3.08 -1.94 -9.75
CA LYS A 41 -2.98 -0.68 -10.47
C LYS A 41 -3.15 0.45 -9.45
N ILE A 42 -2.14 1.31 -9.34
CA ILE A 42 -2.23 2.57 -8.60
C ILE A 42 -2.42 3.67 -9.64
N MET A 43 -3.49 4.44 -9.51
CA MET A 43 -3.74 5.61 -10.35
C MET A 43 -3.55 6.86 -9.49
N SER A 44 -2.89 7.86 -10.05
CA SER A 44 -2.73 9.16 -9.40
C SER A 44 -3.07 10.28 -10.37
N LEU A 45 -3.74 11.30 -9.85
CA LEU A 45 -4.13 12.49 -10.58
C LEU A 45 -3.72 13.72 -9.76
N LYS A 46 -3.22 14.75 -10.45
CA LYS A 46 -2.91 16.02 -9.80
C LYS A 46 -4.20 16.80 -9.59
N VAL A 47 -4.58 17.01 -8.34
CA VAL A 47 -5.71 17.86 -7.97
C VAL A 47 -5.24 19.28 -7.64
N GLN A 48 -6.13 20.27 -7.78
CA GLN A 48 -5.85 21.68 -7.46
C GLN A 48 -6.76 22.14 -6.33
N GLY A 49 -6.18 22.78 -5.30
CA GLY A 49 -6.91 23.32 -4.16
C GLY A 49 -7.20 22.30 -3.06
N GLU A 50 -7.91 22.75 -2.02
CA GLU A 50 -8.43 21.88 -0.96
C GLU A 50 -9.67 21.16 -1.52
N MET A 51 -9.50 19.88 -1.87
CA MET A 51 -10.57 19.00 -2.32
C MET A 51 -10.62 17.78 -1.43
N ASP A 52 -11.81 17.23 -1.23
CA ASP A 52 -11.98 15.93 -0.61
C ASP A 52 -11.80 14.82 -1.64
N TYR A 53 -11.30 13.66 -1.19
CA TYR A 53 -11.18 12.51 -2.07
C TYR A 53 -12.56 11.94 -2.37
N VAL A 54 -12.93 11.94 -3.65
CA VAL A 54 -14.15 11.34 -4.18
C VAL A 54 -13.73 10.49 -5.39
N PRO A 55 -14.02 9.17 -5.44
CA PRO A 55 -13.58 8.29 -6.53
C PRO A 55 -13.91 8.82 -7.94
N GLU A 56 -15.05 9.50 -8.06
CA GLU A 56 -15.61 10.09 -9.28
C GLU A 56 -14.69 11.16 -9.89
N LEU A 57 -13.76 11.76 -9.12
CA LEU A 57 -12.78 12.73 -9.64
C LEU A 57 -11.96 12.17 -10.80
N PHE A 58 -11.68 10.87 -10.80
CA PHE A 58 -10.94 10.22 -11.89
C PHE A 58 -11.76 10.14 -13.18
N ASP A 59 -13.09 10.06 -13.09
CA ASP A 59 -13.97 10.04 -14.25
C ASP A 59 -14.20 11.45 -14.80
N GLU A 60 -14.40 12.44 -13.92
CA GLU A 60 -14.62 13.85 -14.29
C GLU A 60 -13.39 14.47 -14.93
N GLN A 61 -12.19 14.07 -14.48
CA GLN A 61 -10.91 14.60 -14.94
C GLN A 61 -10.18 13.60 -15.84
N ARG A 62 -10.90 12.68 -16.49
CA ARG A 62 -10.34 11.67 -17.40
C ARG A 62 -9.48 12.22 -18.53
N ASP A 63 -9.72 13.47 -18.92
CA ASP A 63 -8.95 14.19 -19.95
C ASP A 63 -7.64 14.78 -19.40
N GLN A 64 -7.48 14.84 -18.08
CA GLN A 64 -6.22 15.20 -17.43
C GLN A 64 -5.28 13.99 -17.39
N VAL A 65 -3.96 14.25 -17.28
CA VAL A 65 -2.94 13.20 -17.26
C VAL A 65 -3.00 12.43 -15.93
N ALA A 66 -3.77 11.35 -15.90
CA ALA A 66 -3.66 10.33 -14.87
C ALA A 66 -2.39 9.50 -15.09
N VAL A 67 -1.57 9.34 -14.04
CA VAL A 67 -0.43 8.44 -14.07
C VAL A 67 -0.89 7.07 -13.55
N GLU A 68 -0.69 6.04 -14.36
CA GLU A 68 -0.98 4.67 -13.97
C GLU A 68 0.32 3.90 -13.67
N GLN A 69 0.41 3.32 -12.47
CA GLN A 69 1.48 2.43 -12.08
C GLN A 69 0.92 1.03 -11.85
N ILE A 70 1.35 0.07 -12.68
CA ILE A 70 0.95 -1.33 -12.54
C ILE A 70 2.06 -2.11 -11.84
N LEU A 71 1.73 -2.66 -10.67
CA LEU A 71 2.60 -3.51 -9.86
C LEU A 71 2.23 -4.98 -10.06
N ARG A 72 3.24 -5.82 -10.26
CA ARG A 72 3.05 -7.28 -10.32
C ARG A 72 3.12 -7.86 -8.90
N VAL A 73 2.13 -8.67 -8.54
CA VAL A 73 2.17 -9.41 -7.27
C VAL A 73 3.10 -10.61 -7.40
N VAL A 74 3.99 -10.80 -6.42
CA VAL A 74 4.83 -11.99 -6.32
C VAL A 74 4.48 -12.69 -5.02
N PHE A 75 4.04 -13.95 -5.12
CA PHE A 75 3.81 -14.80 -3.95
C PHE A 75 5.13 -15.44 -3.55
N LEU A 76 5.45 -15.37 -2.27
CA LEU A 76 6.66 -15.93 -1.70
C LEU A 76 6.27 -16.98 -0.67
N ASP A 77 7.01 -18.07 -0.66
CA ASP A 77 6.93 -19.11 0.36
C ASP A 77 7.82 -18.68 1.55
N PRO A 78 7.26 -18.49 2.76
CA PRO A 78 8.02 -18.03 3.92
C PRO A 78 9.09 -19.04 4.38
N ASP A 79 8.89 -20.34 4.13
CA ASP A 79 9.82 -21.40 4.54
C ASP A 79 10.99 -21.56 3.56
N ARG A 80 10.88 -20.95 2.37
CA ARG A 80 11.91 -21.03 1.32
C ARG A 80 12.72 -19.75 1.26
N ASN A 81 13.99 -19.83 1.67
CA ASN A 81 14.91 -18.70 1.48
C ASN A 81 15.13 -18.46 -0.02
N SER A 82 14.90 -17.22 -0.46
CA SER A 82 15.02 -16.81 -1.87
C SER A 82 15.46 -15.35 -1.96
N PRO A 83 16.12 -14.93 -3.05
CA PRO A 83 16.55 -13.53 -3.21
C PRO A 83 15.40 -12.52 -3.10
N ALA A 84 14.18 -12.94 -3.47
CA ALA A 84 12.99 -12.11 -3.34
C ALA A 84 12.54 -11.96 -1.88
N MET A 85 12.68 -13.02 -1.06
CA MET A 85 12.44 -12.95 0.39
C MET A 85 13.45 -12.05 1.09
N ASP A 86 14.73 -12.14 0.74
CA ASP A 86 15.77 -11.25 1.29
C ASP A 86 15.50 -9.78 0.93
N LYS A 87 15.09 -9.53 -0.32
CA LYS A 87 14.67 -8.19 -0.77
C LYS A 87 13.47 -7.67 0.02
N LEU A 88 12.44 -8.50 0.21
CA LEU A 88 11.25 -8.11 0.96
C LEU A 88 11.59 -7.72 2.41
N LYS A 89 12.38 -8.55 3.10
CA LYS A 89 12.82 -8.27 4.49
C LYS A 89 13.55 -6.94 4.59
N ARG A 90 14.46 -6.65 3.63
CA ARG A 90 15.18 -5.37 3.58
C ARG A 90 14.22 -4.18 3.38
N GLN A 91 13.25 -4.30 2.49
CA GLN A 91 12.28 -3.24 2.24
C GLN A 91 11.37 -2.98 3.45
N LEU A 92 10.97 -4.03 4.16
CA LEU A 92 10.20 -3.89 5.41
C LEU A 92 11.02 -3.16 6.47
N ALA A 93 12.27 -3.54 6.68
CA ALA A 93 13.16 -2.88 7.63
C ALA A 93 13.40 -1.39 7.27
N GLU A 94 13.50 -1.06 5.98
CA GLU A 94 13.62 0.33 5.53
C GLU A 94 12.35 1.14 5.78
N ALA A 95 11.17 0.54 5.53
CA ALA A 95 9.88 1.18 5.80
C ALA A 95 9.66 1.41 7.31
N GLU A 96 10.02 0.44 8.15
CA GLU A 96 9.98 0.57 9.61
C GLU A 96 10.96 1.64 10.10
N ALA A 97 12.19 1.67 9.56
CA ALA A 97 13.17 2.70 9.91
C ALA A 97 12.71 4.11 9.50
N ALA A 98 12.09 4.25 8.31
CA ALA A 98 11.51 5.51 7.86
C ALA A 98 10.34 5.95 8.76
N LEU A 99 9.55 5.01 9.27
CA LEU A 99 8.46 5.27 10.20
C LEU A 99 8.97 5.71 11.58
N GLU A 100 10.00 5.05 12.12
CA GLU A 100 10.62 5.43 13.40
C GLU A 100 11.38 6.77 13.29
N ALA A 101 12.05 7.04 12.17
CA ALA A 101 12.69 8.33 11.91
C ALA A 101 11.69 9.49 11.91
N ARG A 102 10.44 9.25 11.50
CA ARG A 102 9.34 10.24 11.53
C ARG A 102 8.73 10.42 12.93
N LYS A 103 8.83 9.43 13.82
CA LYS A 103 8.39 9.54 15.23
C LYS A 103 9.38 10.31 16.11
N LYS A 104 10.63 10.44 15.70
CA LYS A 104 11.62 11.27 16.41
C LYS A 104 11.18 12.74 16.31
N PRO A 105 11.00 13.48 17.41
CA PRO A 105 10.52 14.85 17.36
C PRO A 105 11.48 15.70 16.52
N PRO A 106 11.00 16.53 15.58
CA PRO A 106 11.86 17.45 14.88
C PRO A 106 12.35 18.52 15.86
N GLU A 107 13.66 18.72 15.91
CA GLU A 107 14.17 20.07 16.10
C GLU A 107 13.50 20.94 15.01
N GLU A 108 12.78 21.94 15.47
CA GLU A 108 11.96 22.92 14.76
C GLU A 108 12.38 23.19 13.31
N THR A 109 11.67 22.65 12.30
CA THR A 109 11.32 23.30 11.01
C THR A 109 10.34 22.41 10.24
N GLY A 110 9.20 22.97 9.83
CA GLY A 110 8.02 22.25 9.31
C GLY A 110 8.27 21.30 8.13
N GLY A 111 7.96 20.02 8.33
CA GLY A 111 7.97 18.95 7.33
C GLY A 111 6.69 18.09 7.37
N PRO A 112 6.42 17.27 6.32
CA PRO A 112 5.08 16.85 5.91
C PRO A 112 4.44 15.85 6.87
N ARG A 113 3.19 16.14 7.25
CA ARG A 113 2.39 15.34 8.18
C ARG A 113 1.79 14.15 7.43
N VAL A 114 1.85 12.98 8.03
CA VAL A 114 1.22 11.75 7.51
C VAL A 114 -0.27 11.80 7.83
N ALA A 115 -1.14 11.77 6.81
CA ALA A 115 -2.57 11.62 6.98
C ALA A 115 -2.93 10.16 7.34
N GLY A 116 -3.39 9.97 8.58
CA GLY A 116 -4.29 8.89 8.99
C GLY A 116 -3.73 7.46 8.98
N GLU A 117 -3.17 7.04 10.12
CA GLU A 117 -3.09 5.62 10.48
C GLU A 117 -4.52 5.10 10.77
N GLY A 118 -5.18 4.55 9.74
CA GLY A 118 -6.47 3.86 9.88
C GLY A 118 -6.32 2.48 10.52
N LEU A 119 -5.91 2.42 11.79
CA LEU A 119 -6.00 1.23 12.64
C LEU A 119 -7.41 1.16 13.24
N VAL A 120 -8.36 0.62 12.48
CA VAL A 120 -9.62 0.12 13.05
C VAL A 120 -9.40 -1.33 13.42
N ILE A 121 -9.28 -1.57 14.72
CA ILE A 121 -9.30 -2.90 15.32
C ILE A 121 -10.76 -3.37 15.23
N ASP A 122 -11.05 -4.32 14.34
CA ASP A 122 -12.30 -5.07 14.43
C ASP A 122 -12.17 -6.01 15.64
N GLU A 123 -12.84 -5.65 16.73
CA GLU A 123 -13.12 -6.51 17.87
C GLU A 123 -13.98 -7.68 17.35
N TRP A 124 -13.36 -8.83 17.12
CA TRP A 124 -14.09 -10.07 16.85
C TRP A 124 -14.66 -10.60 18.17
N VAL A 125 -15.98 -10.69 18.24
CA VAL A 125 -16.69 -11.46 19.28
C VAL A 125 -16.82 -12.90 18.80
N ASP A 126 -16.59 -13.84 19.73
CA ASP A 126 -16.67 -15.29 19.57
C ASP A 126 -18.08 -15.78 19.15
#